data_AF-A0A6V7NEV5-F1
#
_entry.id   AF-A0A6V7NEV5-F1
#
_cell.length_a   1.000
_cell.length_b   1.000
_cell.length_c   1.000
_cell.angle_alpha   90.00
_cell.angle_beta   90.00
_cell.angle_gamma   90.00
#
_symmetry.space_group_name_H-M   'P 1'
#
loop_
_entity.id
_entity.type
_entity.pdbx_description
1 polymer ?
#
loop_
_entity_poly.entity_id
_entity_poly.type
_entity_poly.pdbx_seq_one_letter_code
_entity_poly.pdbx_strand_id
1 'polypeptide(L)'
;MNVRENFLWIAQIFGIHLFLSGVACFGFGAFHVTGLYGPGIWVSDLYGLTGKVQSVNLAWGAEGFDPFVPGGIASHHIAVGTLGILTGLFHLSVYPPQRLHKGLCMDNIETVLSSSIVVVFFAAFVVAGTMWHGSAAIPIELFGPTRYGWDQG
;
A
#
# COMPACT_ATOMS: atom_id res chain seq x y z
N MET A 1 -30.79 -19.70 -10.75
CA MET A 1 -29.39 -19.26 -10.95
C MET A 1 -28.48 -20.45 -10.69
N ASN A 2 -27.62 -20.80 -11.64
CA ASN A 2 -26.82 -22.02 -11.59
C ASN A 2 -25.55 -21.79 -10.74
N VAL A 3 -25.16 -22.73 -9.88
CA VAL A 3 -24.06 -22.61 -8.89
C VAL A 3 -22.71 -22.20 -9.53
N ARG A 4 -22.53 -22.51 -10.81
CA ARG A 4 -21.35 -22.16 -11.61
C ARG A 4 -21.22 -20.66 -11.91
N GLU A 5 -22.32 -19.91 -11.88
CA GLU A 5 -22.34 -18.47 -12.21
C GLU A 5 -21.94 -17.58 -11.02
N ASN A 6 -22.19 -18.00 -9.78
CA ASN A 6 -21.77 -17.26 -8.58
C ASN A 6 -20.27 -17.46 -8.26
N PHE A 7 -19.74 -18.66 -8.52
CA PHE A 7 -18.34 -19.05 -8.30
C PHE A 7 -17.34 -18.16 -9.05
N LEU A 8 -17.64 -17.88 -10.32
CA LEU A 8 -16.73 -17.18 -11.21
C LEU A 8 -16.62 -15.69 -10.85
N TRP A 9 -17.69 -15.15 -10.25
CA TRP A 9 -17.85 -13.73 -10.05
C TRP A 9 -16.95 -13.16 -8.94
N ILE A 10 -16.81 -13.84 -7.78
CA ILE A 10 -16.00 -13.34 -6.66
C ILE A 10 -14.51 -13.25 -7.04
N ALA A 11 -13.96 -14.30 -7.65
CA ALA A 11 -12.55 -14.31 -8.05
C ALA A 11 -12.26 -13.30 -9.17
N GLN A 12 -13.18 -13.13 -10.13
CA GLN A 12 -13.04 -12.12 -11.17
C GLN A 12 -13.13 -10.70 -10.61
N ILE A 13 -14.08 -10.43 -9.71
CA ILE A 13 -14.18 -9.12 -9.02
C ILE A 13 -12.90 -8.78 -8.31
N PHE A 14 -12.33 -9.74 -7.58
CA PHE A 14 -11.05 -9.55 -6.91
C PHE A 14 -9.96 -9.13 -7.91
N GLY A 15 -9.87 -9.81 -9.06
CA GLY A 15 -8.96 -9.43 -10.14
C GLY A 15 -9.17 -8.01 -10.67
N ILE A 16 -10.43 -7.60 -10.89
CA ILE A 16 -10.77 -6.23 -11.33
C ILE A 16 -10.33 -5.20 -10.30
N HIS A 17 -10.69 -5.40 -9.02
CA HIS A 17 -10.35 -4.47 -7.95
C HIS A 17 -8.83 -4.39 -7.76
N LEU A 18 -8.14 -5.53 -7.77
CA LEU A 18 -6.68 -5.56 -7.63
C LEU A 18 -5.98 -4.85 -8.79
N PHE A 19 -6.45 -5.05 -10.02
CA PHE A 19 -5.92 -4.35 -11.20
C PHE A 19 -6.09 -2.83 -11.08
N LEU A 20 -7.31 -2.37 -10.73
CA LEU A 20 -7.60 -0.95 -10.56
C LEU A 20 -6.80 -0.34 -9.41
N SER A 21 -6.69 -1.04 -8.28
CA SER A 21 -5.84 -0.63 -7.16
C SER A 21 -4.36 -0.57 -7.56
N GLY A 22 -3.88 -1.51 -8.38
CA GLY A 22 -2.52 -1.50 -8.92
C GLY A 22 -2.24 -0.28 -9.80
N VAL A 23 -3.16 0.04 -10.73
CA VAL A 23 -3.07 1.25 -11.58
C VAL A 23 -3.08 2.52 -10.73
N ALA A 24 -3.98 2.61 -9.75
CA ALA A 24 -4.06 3.76 -8.85
C ALA A 24 -2.78 3.91 -8.01
N CYS A 25 -2.26 2.82 -7.45
CA CYS A 25 -1.04 2.80 -6.65
C CYS A 25 0.19 3.20 -7.46
N PHE A 26 0.33 2.63 -8.66
CA PHE A 26 1.41 3.00 -9.59
C PHE A 26 1.31 4.49 -9.96
N GLY A 27 0.13 4.97 -10.34
CA GLY A 27 -0.07 6.36 -10.72
C GLY A 27 0.24 7.34 -9.58
N PHE A 28 -0.15 6.99 -8.35
CA PHE A 28 0.19 7.78 -7.17
C PHE A 28 1.71 7.88 -6.98
N GLY A 29 2.42 6.75 -7.01
CA GLY A 29 3.88 6.75 -6.90
C GLY A 29 4.58 7.48 -8.05
N ALA A 30 4.26 7.11 -9.29
CA ALA A 30 4.95 7.56 -10.49
C ALA A 30 4.70 9.03 -10.85
N PHE A 31 3.54 9.59 -10.49
CA PHE A 31 3.15 10.94 -10.90
C PHE A 31 2.97 11.89 -9.71
N HIS A 32 2.24 11.47 -8.67
CA HIS A 32 1.94 12.35 -7.55
C HIS A 32 3.14 12.52 -6.62
N VAL A 33 3.73 11.42 -6.14
CA VAL A 33 4.82 11.44 -5.14
C VAL A 33 6.14 11.93 -5.74
N THR A 34 6.49 11.48 -6.95
CA THR A 34 7.70 11.96 -7.66
C THR A 34 7.62 13.43 -8.05
N GLY A 35 6.42 14.02 -8.05
CA GLY A 35 6.19 15.37 -8.54
C GLY A 35 6.28 15.51 -10.07
N LEU A 36 6.32 14.41 -10.83
CA LEU A 36 6.39 14.47 -12.30
C LEU A 36 5.12 15.10 -12.91
N TYR A 37 3.96 14.77 -12.37
CA TYR A 37 2.65 15.32 -12.75
C TYR A 37 1.77 15.59 -11.52
N GLY A 38 2.40 15.91 -10.39
CA GLY A 38 1.74 16.19 -9.12
C GLY A 38 2.59 17.07 -8.22
N PRO A 39 2.09 17.41 -7.02
CA PRO A 39 2.77 18.35 -6.13
C PRO A 39 3.97 17.74 -5.39
N GLY A 40 4.12 16.41 -5.39
CA GLY A 40 5.02 15.72 -4.47
C GLY A 40 4.37 15.43 -3.13
N ILE A 41 5.17 15.24 -2.09
CA ILE A 41 4.71 14.97 -0.71
C ILE A 41 5.38 15.92 0.28
N TRP A 42 4.87 15.97 1.51
CA TRP A 42 5.55 16.68 2.59
C TRP A 42 6.88 16.01 2.93
N VAL A 43 7.95 16.79 2.97
CA VAL A 43 9.27 16.36 3.42
C VAL A 43 9.82 17.47 4.31
N SER A 44 10.57 17.07 5.34
CA SER A 44 11.23 18.02 6.23
C SER A 44 12.67 17.63 6.51
N ASP A 45 13.41 18.53 7.13
CA ASP A 45 14.69 18.24 7.75
C ASP A 45 14.53 17.38 9.01
N LEU A 46 15.66 16.91 9.53
CA LEU A 46 15.72 16.00 10.69
C LEU A 46 15.05 16.57 11.96
N TYR A 47 15.00 17.89 12.09
CA TYR A 47 14.45 18.56 13.27
C TYR A 47 13.03 19.10 13.05
N GLY A 48 12.46 18.95 11.85
CA GLY A 48 11.11 19.42 11.56
C GLY A 48 10.98 20.94 11.57
N LEU A 49 11.95 21.67 11.01
CA LEU A 49 11.98 23.13 11.03
C LEU A 49 11.67 23.77 9.67
N THR A 50 11.88 23.03 8.59
CA THR A 50 11.84 23.53 7.21
C THR A 50 10.96 22.68 6.30
N GLY A 51 9.90 22.09 6.87
CA GLY A 51 8.97 21.23 6.17
C GLY A 51 8.24 21.95 5.04
N LYS A 52 8.12 21.26 3.91
CA LYS A 52 7.36 21.73 2.76
C LYS A 52 6.95 20.56 1.87
N VAL A 53 5.96 20.80 1.03
CA VAL A 53 5.63 19.90 -0.07
C VAL A 53 6.71 20.02 -1.15
N GLN A 54 7.29 18.90 -1.55
CA GLN A 54 8.27 18.85 -2.63
C GLN A 54 8.26 17.50 -3.37
N SER A 55 8.81 17.50 -4.58
CA SER A 55 9.07 16.27 -5.33
C SER A 55 10.08 15.38 -4.61
N VAL A 56 9.92 14.07 -4.78
CA VAL A 56 10.76 13.06 -4.14
C VAL A 56 11.42 12.19 -5.20
N ASN A 57 12.75 12.12 -5.16
CA ASN A 57 13.51 11.19 -5.98
C ASN A 57 13.35 9.75 -5.47
N LEU A 58 13.41 8.80 -6.38
CA LEU A 58 13.27 7.38 -6.08
C LEU A 58 14.50 6.84 -5.35
N ALA A 59 14.28 6.00 -4.34
CA ALA A 59 15.32 5.19 -3.71
C ALA A 59 15.08 3.70 -4.02
N TRP A 60 15.94 3.13 -4.88
CA TRP A 60 15.85 1.72 -5.30
C TRP A 60 16.84 0.81 -4.58
N GLY A 61 17.82 1.39 -3.87
CA GLY A 61 18.75 0.62 -3.05
C GLY A 61 18.15 0.22 -1.71
N ALA A 62 19.01 -0.29 -0.82
CA ALA A 62 18.59 -0.72 0.51
C ALA A 62 18.04 0.45 1.35
N GLU A 63 18.48 1.67 1.08
CA GLU A 63 17.99 2.89 1.71
C GLU A 63 16.50 3.15 1.46
N GLY A 64 15.91 2.57 0.40
CA GLY A 64 14.47 2.65 0.16
C GLY A 64 13.62 1.88 1.19
N PHE A 65 14.24 1.01 2.01
CA PHE A 65 13.57 0.32 3.11
C PHE A 65 13.74 1.03 4.46
N ASP A 66 14.52 2.10 4.52
CA ASP A 66 14.61 2.95 5.70
C ASP A 66 13.30 3.75 5.85
N PRO A 67 12.55 3.61 6.96
CA PRO A 67 11.28 4.30 7.16
C PRO A 67 11.41 5.83 7.18
N PHE A 68 12.62 6.38 7.31
CA PHE A 68 12.88 7.83 7.32
C PHE A 68 13.37 8.38 5.97
N VAL A 69 13.56 7.54 4.95
CA VAL A 69 13.93 7.97 3.60
C VAL A 69 12.67 8.07 2.72
N PRO A 70 12.20 9.29 2.36
CA PRO A 70 10.96 9.46 1.60
C PRO A 70 11.02 8.85 0.20
N GLY A 71 12.23 8.69 -0.37
CA GLY A 71 12.43 8.04 -1.67
C GLY A 71 11.93 6.60 -1.72
N GLY A 72 11.89 5.92 -0.58
CA GLY A 72 11.30 4.59 -0.42
C GLY A 72 9.79 4.57 -0.64
N ILE A 73 9.07 5.65 -0.31
CA ILE A 73 7.62 5.74 -0.50
C ILE A 73 7.29 5.73 -2.01
N ALA A 74 8.04 6.50 -2.79
CA ALA A 74 7.85 6.57 -4.24
C ALA A 74 8.16 5.23 -4.91
N SER A 75 9.31 4.61 -4.60
CA SER A 75 9.71 3.33 -5.17
C SER A 75 8.78 2.19 -4.73
N HIS A 76 8.32 2.19 -3.49
CA HIS A 76 7.31 1.24 -2.98
C HIS A 76 6.05 1.28 -3.83
N HIS A 77 5.43 2.47 -4.00
CA HIS A 77 4.18 2.60 -4.76
C HIS A 77 4.32 2.21 -6.23
N ILE A 78 5.44 2.54 -6.86
CA ILE A 78 5.72 2.12 -8.24
C ILE A 78 5.86 0.60 -8.30
N ALA A 79 6.69 0.01 -7.45
CA ALA A 79 6.96 -1.44 -7.47
C ALA A 79 5.70 -2.26 -7.16
N VAL A 80 5.01 -1.96 -6.06
CA VAL A 80 3.80 -2.70 -5.66
C VAL A 80 2.62 -2.38 -6.59
N GLY A 81 2.56 -1.18 -7.17
CA GLY A 81 1.59 -0.85 -8.21
C GLY A 81 1.78 -1.68 -9.48
N THR A 82 3.02 -1.80 -9.98
CA THR A 82 3.34 -2.68 -11.11
C THR A 82 3.02 -4.14 -10.80
N LEU A 83 3.40 -4.63 -9.62
CA LEU A 83 3.06 -6.00 -9.19
C LEU A 83 1.54 -6.20 -9.05
N GLY A 84 0.81 -5.20 -8.55
CA GLY A 84 -0.65 -5.23 -8.44
C GLY A 84 -1.34 -5.31 -9.80
N ILE A 85 -0.85 -4.59 -10.81
CA ILE A 85 -1.34 -4.68 -12.19
C ILE A 85 -1.13 -6.09 -12.75
N LEU A 86 0.09 -6.63 -12.64
CA LEU A 86 0.42 -7.98 -13.13
C LEU A 86 -0.41 -9.06 -12.41
N THR A 87 -0.53 -8.95 -11.10
CA THR A 87 -1.30 -9.90 -10.28
C THR A 87 -2.80 -9.78 -10.54
N GLY A 88 -3.32 -8.57 -10.73
CA GLY A 88 -4.71 -8.33 -11.15
C GLY A 88 -5.02 -8.99 -12.50
N LEU A 89 -4.14 -8.80 -13.50
CA LEU A 89 -4.27 -9.47 -14.80
C LEU A 89 -4.20 -10.99 -14.68
N PHE A 90 -3.33 -11.52 -13.81
CA PHE A 90 -3.26 -12.94 -13.53
C PHE A 90 -4.59 -13.46 -12.97
N HIS A 91 -5.18 -12.79 -11.99
CA HIS A 91 -6.47 -13.19 -11.41
C HIS A 91 -7.66 -13.04 -12.37
N LEU A 92 -7.56 -12.17 -13.38
CA LEU A 92 -8.54 -12.09 -14.46
C LEU A 92 -8.37 -13.20 -15.51
N SER A 93 -7.15 -13.68 -15.69
CA SER A 93 -6.80 -14.63 -16.75
C SER A 93 -6.87 -16.10 -16.29
N VAL A 94 -6.76 -16.35 -14.99
CA VAL A 94 -6.59 -17.69 -14.43
C VAL A 94 -7.73 -18.03 -13.47
N TYR A 95 -8.30 -19.23 -13.65
CA TYR A 95 -9.33 -19.76 -12.76
C TYR A 95 -8.70 -20.37 -11.49
N PRO A 96 -9.33 -20.22 -10.31
CA PRO A 96 -8.86 -20.84 -9.09
C PRO A 96 -8.78 -22.37 -9.22
N PRO A 97 -7.70 -23.02 -8.75
CA PRO A 97 -7.62 -24.47 -8.76
C PRO A 97 -8.63 -25.07 -7.78
N GLN A 98 -9.23 -26.20 -8.15
CA GLN A 98 -10.36 -26.80 -7.42
C GLN A 98 -10.04 -27.10 -5.93
N ARG A 99 -8.78 -27.44 -5.63
CA ARG A 99 -8.33 -27.70 -4.25
C ARG A 99 -8.38 -26.44 -3.38
N LEU A 100 -7.90 -25.30 -3.90
CA LEU A 100 -7.93 -24.03 -3.18
C LEU A 100 -9.36 -23.53 -3.02
N HIS A 101 -10.17 -23.65 -4.08
CA HIS A 101 -11.57 -23.23 -4.00
C HIS A 101 -12.31 -23.95 -2.86
N LYS A 102 -12.19 -25.28 -2.78
CA LYS A 102 -12.82 -26.07 -1.72
C LYS A 102 -12.16 -25.84 -0.36
N GLY A 103 -10.84 -25.75 -0.31
CA GLY A 103 -10.10 -25.60 0.95
C GLY A 103 -10.31 -24.26 1.63
N LEU A 104 -10.53 -23.19 0.84
CA LEU A 104 -10.74 -21.84 1.34
C LEU A 104 -12.21 -21.42 1.30
N CYS A 105 -13.14 -22.28 0.88
CA CYS A 105 -14.57 -21.92 0.75
C CYS A 105 -14.76 -20.61 -0.05
N MET A 106 -14.14 -20.52 -1.24
CA MET A 106 -14.11 -19.27 -2.03
C MET A 106 -15.49 -18.88 -2.59
N ASP A 107 -16.49 -19.76 -2.50
CA ASP A 107 -17.89 -19.50 -2.82
C ASP A 107 -18.67 -18.83 -1.67
N ASN A 108 -18.09 -18.72 -0.48
CA ASN A 108 -18.66 -17.98 0.65
C ASN A 108 -18.03 -16.58 0.76
N ILE A 109 -18.86 -15.54 0.70
CA ILE A 109 -18.40 -14.15 0.86
C ILE A 109 -17.81 -13.88 2.26
N GLU A 110 -18.22 -14.65 3.28
CA GLU A 110 -17.66 -14.54 4.62
C GLU A 110 -16.16 -14.88 4.66
N THR A 111 -15.67 -15.71 3.74
CA THR A 111 -14.23 -15.95 3.57
C THR A 111 -13.51 -14.66 3.15
N VAL A 112 -14.08 -13.94 2.19
CA VAL A 112 -13.53 -12.64 1.74
C VAL A 112 -13.55 -11.65 2.90
N LEU A 113 -14.66 -11.57 3.65
CA LEU A 113 -14.76 -10.73 4.83
C LEU A 113 -13.70 -11.08 5.89
N SER A 114 -13.56 -12.37 6.21
CA SER A 114 -12.60 -12.87 7.20
C SER A 114 -11.16 -12.51 6.83
N SER A 115 -10.76 -12.81 5.60
CA SER A 115 -9.42 -12.45 5.11
C SER A 115 -9.20 -10.93 5.05
N SER A 116 -10.22 -10.15 4.70
CA SER A 116 -10.15 -8.69 4.64
C SER A 116 -9.97 -8.07 6.03
N ILE A 117 -10.65 -8.58 7.05
CA ILE A 117 -10.46 -8.12 8.44
C ILE A 117 -9.00 -8.30 8.86
N VAL A 118 -8.38 -9.44 8.57
CA VAL A 118 -6.97 -9.71 8.91
C VAL A 118 -6.05 -8.68 8.25
N VAL A 119 -6.22 -8.40 6.95
CA VAL A 119 -5.37 -7.45 6.22
C VAL A 119 -5.58 -6.00 6.70
N VAL A 120 -6.82 -5.60 7.00
CA VAL A 120 -7.12 -4.28 7.55
C VAL A 120 -6.52 -4.11 8.95
N PHE A 121 -6.63 -5.13 9.80
CA PHE A 121 -6.04 -5.09 11.15
C PHE A 121 -4.51 -5.02 11.10
N PHE A 122 -3.89 -5.77 10.18
CA PHE A 122 -2.46 -5.68 9.92
C PHE A 122 -2.04 -4.26 9.51
N ALA A 123 -2.75 -3.65 8.55
CA ALA A 123 -2.47 -2.27 8.13
C ALA A 123 -2.63 -1.27 9.29
N ALA A 124 -3.66 -1.43 10.13
CA ALA A 124 -3.88 -0.59 11.31
C ALA A 124 -2.71 -0.69 12.31
N PHE A 125 -2.20 -1.90 12.57
CA PHE A 125 -1.03 -2.08 13.43
C PHE A 125 0.23 -1.45 12.87
N VAL A 126 0.48 -1.58 11.57
CA VAL A 126 1.64 -0.97 10.91
C VAL A 126 1.57 0.56 11.03
N VAL A 127 0.42 1.16 10.71
CA VAL A 127 0.23 2.62 10.80
C VAL A 127 0.30 3.11 12.25
N ALA A 128 -0.24 2.36 13.22
CA ALA A 128 -0.07 2.69 14.63
C ALA A 128 1.41 2.68 15.04
N GLY A 129 2.18 1.70 14.56
CA GLY A 129 3.61 1.60 14.80
C GLY A 129 4.40 2.77 14.21
N THR A 130 4.16 3.12 12.94
CA THR A 130 4.85 4.23 12.28
C THR A 130 4.42 5.59 12.82
N MET A 131 3.19 5.74 13.28
CA MET A 131 2.73 6.93 13.98
C MET A 131 3.45 7.11 15.32
N TRP A 132 3.60 6.02 16.09
CA TRP A 132 4.20 6.08 17.43
C TRP A 132 5.72 6.30 17.40
N HIS A 133 6.42 5.69 16.44
CA HIS A 133 7.88 5.77 16.34
C HIS A 133 8.39 6.83 15.36
N GLY A 134 7.51 7.38 14.52
CA GLY A 134 7.88 8.29 13.44
C GLY A 134 8.28 7.58 12.16
N SER A 135 8.10 8.25 11.03
CA SER A 135 8.55 7.84 9.70
C SER A 135 8.52 9.05 8.76
N ALA A 136 9.06 8.89 7.55
CA ALA A 136 8.96 9.90 6.49
C ALA A 136 7.50 10.27 6.13
N ALA A 137 6.54 9.37 6.40
CA ALA A 137 5.11 9.62 6.18
C ALA A 137 4.41 10.29 7.39
N ILE A 138 5.05 10.37 8.55
CA ILE A 138 4.53 10.96 9.78
C ILE A 138 5.50 12.07 10.24
N PRO A 139 5.56 13.21 9.53
CA PRO A 139 6.46 14.30 9.88
C PRO A 139 6.01 15.03 11.16
N ILE A 140 6.99 15.42 11.97
CA ILE A 140 6.79 16.07 13.28
C ILE A 140 5.98 17.36 13.17
N GLU A 141 6.16 18.15 12.11
CA GLU A 141 5.41 19.40 11.89
C GLU A 141 3.91 19.21 11.70
N LEU A 142 3.48 18.01 11.27
CA LEU A 142 2.07 17.72 11.03
C LEU A 142 1.41 16.94 12.17
N PHE A 143 2.19 16.15 12.92
CA PHE A 143 1.67 15.22 13.93
C PHE A 143 2.22 15.43 15.35
N GLY A 144 3.17 16.34 15.53
CA GLY A 144 3.88 16.56 16.78
C GLY A 144 5.09 15.64 16.96
N PRO A 145 5.96 15.92 17.95
CA PRO A 145 7.14 15.12 18.23
C PRO A 145 6.76 13.77 18.83
N THR A 146 7.61 12.76 18.63
CA THR A 146 7.44 11.46 19.27
C THR A 146 7.95 11.51 20.71
N ARG A 147 7.44 10.62 21.56
CA ARG A 147 7.98 10.39 22.90
C ARG A 147 9.48 10.12 22.87
N TYR A 148 9.95 9.36 21.88
CA TYR A 148 11.35 8.95 21.79
C TYR A 148 12.28 10.13 21.53
N GLY A 149 11.80 11.17 20.83
CA GLY A 149 12.54 12.43 20.71
C GLY A 149 12.74 13.10 22.07
N TRP A 150 11.69 13.17 22.90
CA TRP A 150 11.81 13.70 24.27
C TRP A 150 12.75 12.88 25.14
N ASP A 151 12.67 11.55 25.06
CA ASP A 151 13.50 10.64 25.87
C ASP A 151 15.01 10.74 25.53
N GLN A 152 15.38 11.30 24.36
CA GLN A 152 16.75 11.38 23.86
C GLN A 152 17.42 12.77 23.97
N GLY A 153 16.65 13.84 24.25
CA GLY A 153 17.15 15.20 24.48
C GLY A 153 17.47 15.99 23.22
#